data_AF-A0A1S8L309-F1
#
_entry.id   AF-A0A1S8L309-F1
#
_cell.length_a   1.000
_cell.length_b   1.000
_cell.length_c   1.000
_cell.angle_alpha   90.00
_cell.angle_beta   90.00
_cell.angle_gamma   90.00
#
_symmetry.space_group_name_H-M   'P 1'
#
loop_
_entity.id
_entity.type
_entity.pdbx_description
1 polymer ?
#
loop_
_entity_poly.entity_id
_entity_poly.type
_entity_poly.pdbx_seq_one_letter_code
_entity_poly.pdbx_strand_id
1 'polypeptide(L)'
;MIVSVSRRTDIPAFYSEWFFNRLKEGFVYVINPFNKKTVSKVELTPKTVDLFVFWTKDAEPMLKRLDKLKKFKYYFQFTITAYRNEVELGTRKKNDIIDTFKRLSKKIGKEKIIWRYDPIFLNDLYTKEYHYIWFEKFCAKVEGYTDKCIISFLDLYKKTERNTKCLNIHKMDENSMREIAKQLQSIASRHSIIIETCSEGIDLSEYGIKKGSCIDEKLISKIIDFPIDVKKDDNQRELCGCVKSVDIGQYNTCKHHCLYCYANFNEKLVNYNILSHNPKTPVLAYNLKGDEKIIVREMKSIKDKKQLSLFEKNYNVR
;
A
#
# COMPACT_ATOMS: atom_id res chain seq x y z
N MET A 1 -8.12 5.98 -14.44
CA MET A 1 -7.22 6.41 -13.35
C MET A 1 -6.88 5.26 -12.42
N ILE A 2 -5.70 5.30 -11.78
CA ILE A 2 -5.35 4.44 -10.63
C ILE A 2 -5.79 5.13 -9.34
N VAL A 3 -6.56 4.43 -8.51
CA VAL A 3 -6.93 4.91 -7.18
C VAL A 3 -6.18 4.12 -6.12
N SER A 4 -5.34 4.82 -5.36
CA SER A 4 -4.72 4.31 -4.16
C SER A 4 -5.74 4.34 -3.03
N VAL A 5 -6.23 3.16 -2.63
CA VAL A 5 -7.15 2.94 -1.49
C VAL A 5 -6.35 2.94 -0.19
N SER A 6 -5.69 4.08 -0.02
CA SER A 6 -4.85 4.55 1.06
C SER A 6 -3.44 4.00 1.16
N ARG A 7 -2.47 4.91 1.04
CA ARG A 7 -1.13 4.78 1.62
C ARG A 7 -1.05 5.39 3.03
N ARG A 8 -2.03 6.22 3.41
CA ARG A 8 -2.02 7.07 4.62
C ARG A 8 -2.81 6.50 5.80
N THR A 9 -3.50 5.39 5.60
CA THR A 9 -4.27 4.65 6.58
C THR A 9 -4.49 3.23 6.09
N ASP A 10 -5.15 2.39 6.89
CA ASP A 10 -5.52 1.03 6.50
C ASP A 10 -7.04 0.95 6.27
N ILE A 11 -7.46 1.32 5.05
CA ILE A 11 -8.88 1.27 4.68
C ILE A 11 -9.43 -0.17 4.74
N PRO A 12 -8.75 -1.20 4.19
CA PRO A 12 -9.26 -2.56 4.28
C PRO A 12 -9.49 -3.04 5.72
N ALA A 13 -8.60 -2.71 6.65
CA ALA A 13 -8.72 -3.11 8.05
C ALA A 13 -9.79 -2.33 8.81
N PHE A 14 -9.89 -1.01 8.62
CA PHE A 14 -10.67 -0.17 9.55
C PHE A 14 -11.82 0.61 8.93
N TYR A 15 -11.82 0.78 7.61
CA TYR A 15 -12.74 1.66 6.90
C TYR A 15 -13.37 0.99 5.67
N SER A 16 -13.42 -0.35 5.68
CA SER A 16 -13.93 -1.15 4.57
C SER A 16 -15.43 -0.91 4.33
N GLU A 17 -16.23 -0.70 5.39
CA GLU A 17 -17.63 -0.31 5.24
C GLU A 17 -17.80 1.02 4.53
N TRP A 18 -17.10 2.05 5.01
CA TRP A 18 -17.08 3.36 4.38
C TRP A 18 -16.67 3.26 2.90
N PHE A 19 -15.61 2.52 2.58
CA PHE A 19 -15.15 2.36 1.20
C PHE A 19 -16.23 1.75 0.30
N PHE A 20 -16.92 0.70 0.75
CA PHE A 20 -18.00 0.11 -0.04
C PHE A 20 -19.24 1.00 -0.16
N ASN A 21 -19.54 1.85 0.83
CA ASN A 21 -20.59 2.86 0.73
C ASN A 21 -20.22 3.90 -0.34
N ARG A 22 -18.97 4.40 -0.33
CA ARG A 22 -18.45 5.32 -1.36
C ARG A 22 -18.42 4.70 -2.75
N LEU A 23 -18.08 3.42 -2.85
CA LEU A 23 -18.11 2.67 -4.11
C LEU A 23 -19.54 2.56 -4.66
N LYS A 24 -20.54 2.35 -3.79
CA LYS A 24 -21.95 2.31 -4.18
C LYS A 24 -22.46 3.68 -4.63
N GLU A 25 -22.06 4.74 -3.94
CA GLU A 25 -22.41 6.12 -4.30
C GLU A 25 -21.63 6.64 -5.53
N GLY A 26 -20.53 5.99 -5.87
CA GLY A 26 -19.73 6.29 -7.06
C GLY A 26 -18.75 7.45 -6.89
N PHE A 27 -18.54 7.97 -5.68
CA PHE A 27 -17.54 9.00 -5.42
C PHE A 27 -17.09 9.06 -3.96
N VAL A 28 -16.00 9.80 -3.71
CA VAL A 28 -15.50 10.14 -2.37
C VAL A 28 -14.95 11.57 -2.36
N TYR A 29 -14.98 12.20 -1.20
CA TYR A 29 -14.33 13.48 -0.94
C TYR A 29 -13.02 13.28 -0.19
N VAL A 30 -11.94 13.80 -0.75
CA VAL A 30 -10.59 13.73 -0.20
C VAL A 30 -10.18 15.12 0.26
N ILE A 31 -9.99 15.28 1.57
CA ILE A 31 -9.52 16.53 2.17
C ILE A 31 -8.05 16.73 1.80
N ASN A 32 -7.69 17.91 1.30
CA ASN A 32 -6.29 18.25 1.10
C ASN A 32 -5.59 18.37 2.48
N PRO A 33 -4.54 17.57 2.75
CA PRO A 33 -3.89 17.55 4.06
C PRO A 33 -3.18 18.86 4.42
N PHE A 34 -2.84 19.70 3.43
CA PHE A 34 -2.18 20.99 3.62
C PHE A 34 -3.16 22.17 3.64
N ASN A 35 -4.33 22.02 3.02
CA ASN A 35 -5.38 23.04 3.04
C ASN A 35 -6.76 22.40 3.16
N LYS A 36 -7.29 22.35 4.39
CA LYS A 36 -8.58 21.70 4.69
C LYS A 36 -9.79 22.36 4.00
N LYS A 37 -9.67 23.61 3.53
CA LYS A 37 -10.71 24.30 2.75
C LYS A 37 -10.82 23.80 1.32
N THR A 38 -9.86 23.00 0.85
CA THR A 38 -9.88 22.44 -0.50
C THR A 38 -10.16 20.95 -0.43
N VAL A 39 -11.25 20.53 -1.07
CA VAL A 39 -11.72 19.15 -1.07
C VAL A 39 -11.77 18.64 -2.50
N SER A 40 -11.14 17.49 -2.78
CA SER A 40 -11.23 16.85 -4.09
C SER A 40 -12.40 15.87 -4.14
N LYS A 41 -13.30 16.00 -5.11
CA LYS A 41 -14.25 14.95 -5.47
C LYS A 41 -13.58 13.96 -6.42
N VAL A 42 -13.45 12.72 -5.98
CA VAL A 42 -12.85 11.61 -6.73
C VAL A 42 -13.95 10.62 -7.10
N GLU A 43 -14.14 10.39 -8.39
CA GLU A 43 -15.15 9.44 -8.89
C GLU A 43 -14.66 8.00 -8.78
N LEU A 44 -15.51 7.12 -8.26
CA LEU A 44 -15.24 5.71 -7.97
C LEU A 44 -16.12 4.78 -8.82
N THR A 45 -16.20 5.04 -10.12
CA THR A 45 -17.02 4.24 -11.05
C THR A 45 -16.13 3.37 -11.94
N PRO A 46 -16.64 2.27 -12.52
CA PRO A 46 -15.88 1.47 -13.49
C PRO A 46 -15.46 2.24 -14.75
N LYS A 47 -16.08 3.39 -15.04
CA LYS A 47 -15.71 4.24 -16.18
C LYS A 47 -14.48 5.09 -15.90
N THR A 48 -14.25 5.45 -14.64
CA THR A 48 -13.20 6.40 -14.24
C THR A 48 -12.02 5.72 -13.52
N VAL A 49 -12.27 4.61 -12.83
CA VAL A 49 -11.26 3.83 -12.14
C VAL A 49 -10.87 2.64 -13.00
N ASP A 50 -9.62 2.64 -13.50
CA ASP A 50 -9.07 1.49 -14.21
C ASP A 50 -8.59 0.41 -13.22
N LEU A 51 -8.10 0.84 -12.05
CA LEU A 51 -7.53 -0.06 -11.05
C LEU A 51 -7.52 0.55 -9.65
N PHE A 52 -7.85 -0.26 -8.64
CA PHE A 52 -7.59 0.04 -7.23
C PHE A 52 -6.30 -0.62 -6.73
N VAL A 53 -5.54 0.10 -5.89
CA VAL A 53 -4.43 -0.49 -5.12
C VAL A 53 -4.77 -0.36 -3.65
N PHE A 54 -4.76 -1.46 -2.90
CA PHE A 54 -5.06 -1.47 -1.47
C PHE A 54 -3.78 -1.63 -0.66
N TRP A 55 -3.59 -0.87 0.42
CA TRP A 55 -2.57 -1.18 1.43
C TRP A 55 -3.25 -1.64 2.70
N THR A 56 -2.73 -2.71 3.30
CA THR A 56 -3.26 -3.21 4.55
C THR A 56 -2.25 -4.05 5.33
N LYS A 57 -2.42 -4.13 6.64
CA LYS A 57 -1.87 -5.19 7.48
C LYS A 57 -2.90 -6.28 7.76
N ASP A 58 -4.18 -6.03 7.45
CA ASP A 58 -5.27 -6.91 7.77
C ASP A 58 -6.50 -6.69 6.87
N ALA A 59 -6.69 -7.59 5.90
CA ALA A 59 -7.84 -7.54 5.00
C ALA A 59 -9.12 -8.19 5.55
N GLU A 60 -9.12 -8.73 6.78
CA GLU A 60 -10.22 -9.55 7.31
C GLU A 60 -11.59 -8.88 7.15
N PRO A 61 -11.76 -7.59 7.53
CA PRO A 61 -13.07 -6.93 7.47
C PRO A 61 -13.57 -6.67 6.04
N MET A 62 -12.69 -6.83 5.06
CA MET A 62 -12.98 -6.63 3.64
C MET A 62 -13.30 -7.94 2.91
N LEU A 63 -12.81 -9.09 3.40
CA LEU A 63 -12.87 -10.38 2.68
C LEU A 63 -14.28 -10.79 2.22
N LYS A 64 -15.29 -10.64 3.09
CA LYS A 64 -16.68 -11.04 2.80
C LYS A 64 -17.36 -10.17 1.73
N ARG A 65 -16.74 -9.05 1.35
CA ARG A 65 -17.32 -8.06 0.43
C ARG A 65 -16.53 -7.89 -0.86
N LEU A 66 -15.50 -8.71 -1.09
CA LEU A 66 -14.70 -8.67 -2.31
C LEU A 66 -15.54 -8.90 -3.59
N ASP A 67 -16.67 -9.61 -3.50
CA ASP A 67 -17.61 -9.78 -4.60
C ASP A 67 -18.16 -8.43 -5.13
N LYS A 68 -18.23 -7.39 -4.28
CA LYS A 68 -18.64 -6.05 -4.69
C LYS A 68 -17.61 -5.35 -5.59
N LEU A 69 -16.39 -5.90 -5.68
CA LEU A 69 -15.32 -5.41 -6.56
C LEU A 69 -15.22 -6.14 -7.89
N LYS A 70 -16.14 -7.06 -8.23
CA LYS A 70 -16.08 -7.85 -9.48
C LYS A 70 -15.94 -7.03 -10.76
N LYS A 71 -16.48 -5.79 -10.77
CA LYS A 71 -16.40 -4.87 -11.92
C LYS A 71 -15.09 -4.08 -11.98
N PHE A 72 -14.22 -4.21 -10.99
CA PHE A 72 -12.99 -3.45 -10.86
C PHE A 72 -11.78 -4.38 -10.89
N LYS A 73 -10.66 -3.85 -11.37
CA LYS A 73 -9.36 -4.50 -11.27
C LYS A 73 -8.64 -3.96 -10.03
N TYR A 74 -7.90 -4.83 -9.34
CA TYR A 74 -7.20 -4.41 -8.12
C TYR A 74 -6.10 -5.38 -7.71
N TYR A 75 -5.20 -4.91 -6.85
CA TYR A 75 -4.28 -5.76 -6.08
C TYR A 75 -4.02 -5.16 -4.69
N PHE A 76 -3.37 -5.96 -3.85
CA PHE A 76 -3.08 -5.63 -2.47
C PHE A 76 -1.57 -5.55 -2.23
N GLN A 77 -1.18 -4.49 -1.54
CA GLN A 77 0.08 -4.34 -0.82
C GLN A 77 -0.18 -4.75 0.62
N PHE A 78 0.26 -5.95 1.02
CA PHE A 78 -0.07 -6.54 2.31
C PHE A 78 1.17 -6.61 3.21
N THR A 79 1.13 -5.90 4.33
CA THR A 79 2.29 -5.76 5.22
C THR A 79 2.28 -6.79 6.33
N ILE A 80 3.32 -7.62 6.41
CA ILE A 80 3.58 -8.55 7.51
C ILE A 80 5.04 -8.34 7.91
N THR A 81 5.29 -7.98 9.17
CA THR A 81 6.62 -7.66 9.73
C THR A 81 6.91 -8.57 10.93
N ALA A 82 8.17 -8.58 11.36
CA ALA A 82 8.61 -9.36 12.52
C ALA A 82 8.32 -8.67 13.87
N TYR A 83 7.85 -7.42 13.85
CA TYR A 83 7.68 -6.62 15.05
C TYR A 83 6.53 -7.10 15.91
N ARG A 84 6.71 -7.05 17.22
CA ARG A 84 5.72 -7.45 18.22
C ARG A 84 4.79 -6.27 18.53
N ASN A 85 3.85 -6.49 19.45
CA ASN A 85 2.81 -5.53 19.77
C ASN A 85 3.35 -4.25 20.41
N GLU A 86 4.52 -4.26 21.05
CA GLU A 86 5.16 -3.03 21.54
C GLU A 86 5.53 -2.04 20.43
N VAL A 87 5.67 -2.51 19.18
CA VAL A 87 5.89 -1.66 18.00
C VAL A 87 4.61 -1.49 17.18
N GLU A 88 3.81 -2.55 17.06
CA GLU A 88 2.58 -2.61 16.26
C GLU A 88 1.34 -2.84 17.14
N LEU A 89 1.04 -1.84 17.96
CA LEU A 89 0.12 -1.90 19.11
C LEU A 89 -1.30 -2.40 18.76
N GLY A 90 -1.83 -1.98 17.61
CA GLY A 90 -3.21 -2.28 17.20
C GLY A 90 -3.35 -3.46 16.23
N THR A 91 -2.29 -4.25 16.02
CA THR A 91 -2.33 -5.38 15.08
C THR A 91 -2.90 -6.65 15.72
N ARG A 92 -3.63 -7.46 14.94
CA ARG A 92 -4.04 -8.80 15.36
C ARG A 92 -2.84 -9.73 15.53
N LYS A 93 -3.07 -10.90 16.12
CA LYS A 93 -2.04 -11.93 16.25
C LYS A 93 -1.49 -12.30 14.86
N LYS A 94 -0.16 -12.45 14.77
CA LYS A 94 0.53 -12.72 13.49
C LYS A 94 -0.03 -13.92 12.72
N ASN A 95 -0.33 -15.01 13.42
CA ASN A 95 -0.89 -16.20 12.76
C ASN A 95 -2.26 -15.92 12.12
N ASP A 96 -3.09 -15.10 12.76
CA ASP A 96 -4.40 -14.75 12.22
C ASP A 96 -4.28 -13.78 11.03
N ILE A 97 -3.28 -12.89 11.04
CA ILE A 97 -2.96 -12.01 9.90
C ILE A 97 -2.47 -12.85 8.70
N ILE A 98 -1.59 -13.83 8.95
CA ILE A 98 -1.09 -14.74 7.92
C ILE A 98 -2.22 -15.60 7.35
N ASP A 99 -3.15 -16.08 8.18
CA ASP A 99 -4.33 -16.78 7.69
C ASP A 99 -5.18 -15.89 6.77
N THR A 100 -5.44 -14.64 7.18
CA THR A 100 -6.13 -13.64 6.35
C THR A 100 -5.39 -13.40 5.03
N PHE A 101 -4.05 -13.29 5.04
CA PHE A 101 -3.22 -13.16 3.84
C PHE A 101 -3.44 -14.34 2.88
N LYS A 102 -3.38 -15.57 3.40
CA LYS A 102 -3.58 -16.79 2.60
C LYS A 102 -5.00 -16.87 2.05
N ARG A 103 -6.02 -16.56 2.84
CA ARG A 103 -7.42 -16.53 2.39
C ARG A 103 -7.67 -15.45 1.34
N LEU A 104 -7.06 -14.27 1.48
CA LEU A 104 -7.11 -13.23 0.46
C LEU A 104 -6.49 -13.73 -0.84
N SER A 105 -5.25 -14.23 -0.77
CA SER A 105 -4.52 -14.77 -1.92
C SER A 105 -5.31 -15.85 -2.67
N LYS A 106 -5.88 -16.83 -1.96
CA LYS A 106 -6.74 -17.87 -2.55
C LYS A 106 -7.95 -17.30 -3.30
N LYS A 107 -8.49 -16.15 -2.86
CA LYS A 107 -9.66 -15.50 -3.48
C LYS A 107 -9.32 -14.66 -4.71
N ILE A 108 -8.16 -14.00 -4.71
CA ILE A 108 -7.85 -12.97 -5.72
C ILE A 108 -6.70 -13.36 -6.67
N GLY A 109 -5.98 -14.43 -6.35
CA GLY A 109 -4.76 -14.87 -7.02
C GLY A 109 -3.50 -14.34 -6.33
N LYS A 110 -2.46 -15.17 -6.23
CA LYS A 110 -1.18 -14.83 -5.59
C LYS A 110 -0.46 -13.67 -6.29
N GLU A 111 -0.70 -13.49 -7.59
CA GLU A 111 -0.13 -12.41 -8.39
C GLU A 111 -0.73 -11.04 -8.03
N LYS A 112 -1.87 -11.00 -7.32
CA LYS A 112 -2.55 -9.76 -6.89
C LYS A 112 -2.33 -9.45 -5.41
N ILE A 113 -1.42 -10.13 -4.74
CA ILE A 113 -1.04 -9.84 -3.36
C ILE A 113 0.48 -9.74 -3.28
N ILE A 114 0.96 -8.55 -2.97
CA ILE A 114 2.38 -8.25 -2.82
C ILE A 114 2.66 -8.18 -1.33
N TRP A 115 3.50 -9.07 -0.83
CA TRP A 115 3.91 -9.02 0.57
C TRP A 115 4.86 -7.83 0.76
N ARG A 116 4.68 -7.09 1.86
CA ARG A 116 5.60 -6.05 2.30
C ARG A 116 6.20 -6.44 3.64
N TYR A 117 7.50 -6.65 3.67
CA TYR A 117 8.30 -6.75 4.88
C TYR A 117 9.02 -5.41 5.08
N ASP A 118 8.21 -4.39 5.37
CA ASP A 118 8.58 -2.97 5.26
C ASP A 118 7.86 -2.18 6.38
N PRO A 119 8.59 -1.41 7.20
CA PRO A 119 10.04 -1.14 7.10
C PRO A 119 10.88 -2.13 7.93
N ILE A 120 12.18 -2.23 7.65
CA ILE A 120 13.19 -2.92 8.47
C ILE A 120 13.95 -1.89 9.30
N PHE A 121 14.05 -2.08 10.61
CA PHE A 121 14.91 -1.29 11.51
C PHE A 121 15.61 -2.20 12.50
N LEU A 122 16.75 -1.76 13.05
CA LEU A 122 17.50 -2.50 14.06
C LEU A 122 17.46 -1.83 15.42
N ASN A 123 17.41 -2.63 16.48
CA ASN A 123 17.69 -2.23 17.87
C ASN A 123 18.18 -3.46 18.67
N ASP A 124 18.31 -3.34 19.99
CA ASP A 124 18.75 -4.42 20.87
C ASP A 124 17.92 -5.71 20.79
N LEU A 125 16.63 -5.61 20.43
CA LEU A 125 15.73 -6.75 20.29
C LEU A 125 15.59 -7.22 18.84
N TYR A 126 15.43 -6.29 17.91
CA TYR A 126 15.23 -6.51 16.49
C TYR A 126 16.58 -6.52 15.77
N THR A 127 17.38 -7.56 16.04
CA THR A 127 18.70 -7.72 15.39
C THR A 127 18.58 -8.25 13.96
N LYS A 128 19.70 -8.29 13.24
CA LYS A 128 19.79 -8.91 11.90
C LYS A 128 19.29 -10.36 11.95
N GLU A 129 19.78 -11.13 12.92
CA GLU A 129 19.44 -12.54 13.15
C GLU A 129 17.95 -12.72 13.46
N TYR A 130 17.38 -11.80 14.26
CA TYR A 130 15.94 -11.80 14.53
C TYR A 130 15.14 -11.65 13.23
N HIS A 131 15.54 -10.71 12.38
CA HIS A 131 14.90 -10.53 11.08
C HIS A 131 15.07 -11.75 10.17
N TYR A 132 16.23 -12.40 10.15
CA TYR A 132 16.46 -13.61 9.33
C TYR A 132 15.52 -14.75 9.74
N ILE A 133 15.46 -15.04 11.04
CA ILE A 133 14.61 -16.11 11.59
C ILE A 133 13.14 -15.86 11.28
N TRP A 134 12.66 -14.63 11.49
CA TRP A 134 11.25 -14.31 11.25
C TRP A 134 10.91 -14.24 9.77
N PHE A 135 11.80 -13.70 8.95
CA PHE A 135 11.58 -13.63 7.52
C PHE A 135 11.50 -15.04 6.91
N GLU A 136 12.37 -15.96 7.30
CA GLU A 136 12.29 -17.38 6.89
C GLU A 136 10.97 -18.03 7.32
N LYS A 137 10.56 -17.82 8.58
CA LYS A 137 9.26 -18.29 9.07
C LYS A 137 8.08 -17.72 8.27
N PHE A 138 8.16 -16.47 7.83
CA PHE A 138 7.11 -15.87 7.01
C PHE A 138 7.14 -16.42 5.59
N CYS A 139 8.30 -16.49 4.94
CA CYS A 139 8.48 -17.11 3.62
C CYS A 139 7.84 -18.50 3.58
N ALA A 140 8.18 -19.39 4.53
CA ALA A 140 7.60 -20.73 4.61
C ALA A 140 6.07 -20.74 4.77
N LYS A 141 5.48 -19.71 5.39
CA LYS A 141 4.02 -19.62 5.60
C LYS A 141 3.26 -19.01 4.41
N VAL A 142 3.92 -18.14 3.63
CA VAL A 142 3.31 -17.40 2.52
C VAL A 142 3.76 -17.90 1.14
N GLU A 143 4.68 -18.85 1.07
CA GLU A 143 5.05 -19.55 -0.15
C GLU A 143 3.82 -20.12 -0.85
N GLY A 144 3.75 -19.91 -2.17
CA GLY A 144 2.58 -20.25 -2.98
C GLY A 144 1.40 -19.29 -2.86
N TYR A 145 1.45 -18.30 -1.96
CA TYR A 145 0.41 -17.27 -1.77
C TYR A 145 0.83 -15.89 -2.22
N THR A 146 2.09 -15.67 -2.59
CA THR A 146 2.61 -14.45 -3.25
C THR A 146 3.78 -14.82 -4.13
N ASP A 147 4.05 -14.02 -5.16
CA ASP A 147 5.26 -14.12 -5.97
C ASP A 147 6.35 -13.12 -5.55
N LYS A 148 5.97 -12.07 -4.80
CA LYS A 148 6.81 -10.90 -4.55
C LYS A 148 6.75 -10.43 -3.10
N CYS A 149 7.93 -10.05 -2.57
CA CYS A 149 8.10 -9.32 -1.33
C CYS A 149 8.78 -7.99 -1.59
N ILE A 150 8.21 -6.90 -1.09
CA ILE A 150 8.86 -5.59 -1.05
C ILE A 150 9.50 -5.41 0.33
N ILE A 151 10.76 -4.98 0.33
CA ILE A 151 11.47 -4.55 1.54
C ILE A 151 11.83 -3.07 1.46
N SER A 152 12.00 -2.46 2.62
CA SER A 152 12.59 -1.13 2.77
C SER A 152 13.34 -1.06 4.09
N PHE A 153 14.23 -0.11 4.23
CA PHE A 153 14.88 0.22 5.48
C PHE A 153 14.23 1.49 6.07
N LEU A 154 14.05 1.53 7.38
CA LEU A 154 13.34 2.63 8.03
C LEU A 154 14.09 3.95 7.86
N ASP A 155 13.47 4.89 7.16
CA ASP A 155 13.88 6.30 7.16
C ASP A 155 13.41 6.99 8.45
N LEU A 156 14.35 7.60 9.18
CA LEU A 156 14.04 8.45 10.32
C LEU A 156 13.71 9.87 9.85
N TYR A 157 12.44 10.12 9.53
CA TYR A 157 11.92 11.49 9.36
C TYR A 157 11.64 12.15 10.73
N LYS A 158 11.68 13.49 10.80
CA LYS A 158 11.37 14.27 12.03
C LYS A 158 10.09 13.83 12.76
N LYS A 159 9.06 13.39 12.01
CA LYS A 159 7.78 12.94 12.57
C LYS A 159 7.81 11.52 13.11
N THR A 160 8.54 10.62 12.45
CA THR A 160 8.71 9.23 12.90
C THR A 160 9.68 9.17 14.08
N GLU A 161 10.72 10.01 14.13
CA GLU A 161 11.68 10.09 15.25
C GLU A 161 11.03 10.24 16.62
N ARG A 162 9.97 11.05 16.73
CA ARG A 162 9.26 11.24 18.00
C ARG A 162 8.60 9.94 18.48
N ASN A 163 7.93 9.23 17.57
CA ASN A 163 7.18 8.02 17.92
C ASN A 163 8.10 6.81 18.11
N THR A 164 9.25 6.79 17.44
CA THR A 164 10.24 5.71 17.55
C THR A 164 11.29 5.96 18.63
N LYS A 165 11.23 7.07 19.37
CA LYS A 165 12.22 7.40 20.41
C LYS A 165 12.39 6.29 21.46
N CYS A 166 11.30 5.65 21.87
CA CYS A 166 11.35 4.55 22.85
C CYS A 166 11.92 3.24 22.29
N LEU A 167 12.11 3.14 20.97
CA LEU A 167 12.62 1.94 20.32
C LEU A 167 14.15 1.89 20.27
N ASN A 168 14.86 2.98 20.63
CA ASN A 168 16.32 3.06 20.59
C ASN A 168 16.90 2.51 19.27
N ILE A 169 16.34 2.96 18.14
CA ILE A 169 16.70 2.44 16.81
C ILE A 169 18.15 2.77 16.50
N HIS A 170 18.92 1.76 16.13
CA HIS A 170 20.30 1.90 15.68
C HIS A 170 20.32 2.52 14.28
N LYS A 171 21.27 3.43 14.03
CA LYS A 171 21.49 3.95 12.69
C LYS A 171 21.95 2.81 11.79
N MET A 172 21.21 2.59 10.70
CA MET A 172 21.53 1.58 9.71
C MET A 172 22.52 2.16 8.70
N ASP A 173 23.70 1.54 8.58
CA ASP A 173 24.67 1.85 7.53
C ASP A 173 24.47 0.97 6.29
N GLU A 174 25.10 1.36 5.18
CA GLU A 174 24.96 0.62 3.91
C GLU A 174 25.46 -0.82 4.03
N ASN A 175 26.53 -1.07 4.80
CA ASN A 175 27.04 -2.43 5.01
C ASN A 175 25.99 -3.33 5.66
N SER A 176 25.33 -2.84 6.71
CA SER A 176 24.25 -3.55 7.37
C SER A 176 23.04 -3.76 6.45
N MET A 177 22.70 -2.76 5.62
CA MET A 177 21.65 -2.91 4.61
C MET A 177 21.99 -3.99 3.59
N ARG A 178 23.23 -4.03 3.09
CA ARG A 178 23.71 -5.06 2.13
C ARG A 178 23.68 -6.45 2.76
N GLU A 179 24.18 -6.60 3.96
CA GLU A 179 24.18 -7.88 4.69
C GLU A 179 22.76 -8.41 4.91
N ILE A 180 21.85 -7.54 5.35
CA ILE A 180 20.44 -7.91 5.52
C ILE A 180 19.85 -8.32 4.17
N ALA A 181 19.98 -7.46 3.16
CA ALA A 181 19.41 -7.70 1.83
C ALA A 181 19.91 -9.02 1.22
N LYS A 182 21.22 -9.27 1.27
CA LYS A 182 21.85 -10.52 0.80
C LYS A 182 21.25 -11.74 1.49
N GLN A 183 21.12 -11.70 2.82
CA GLN A 183 20.60 -12.83 3.58
C GLN A 183 19.10 -13.04 3.35
N LEU A 184 18.30 -11.97 3.32
CA LEU A 184 16.88 -12.07 2.99
C LEU A 184 16.66 -12.63 1.58
N GLN A 185 17.47 -12.24 0.61
CA GLN A 185 17.40 -12.75 -0.76
C GLN A 185 17.75 -14.25 -0.86
N SER A 186 18.76 -14.70 -0.11
CA SER A 186 19.07 -16.14 0.02
C SER A 186 17.93 -16.93 0.65
N ILE A 187 17.22 -16.35 1.64
CA ILE A 187 16.05 -16.97 2.23
C ILE A 187 14.89 -17.02 1.23
N ALA A 188 14.55 -15.90 0.59
CA ALA A 188 13.40 -15.79 -0.30
C ALA A 188 13.52 -16.67 -1.55
N SER A 189 14.73 -16.83 -2.10
CA SER A 189 14.96 -17.68 -3.28
C SER A 189 14.60 -19.15 -3.04
N ARG A 190 14.84 -19.66 -1.83
CA ARG A 190 14.46 -21.02 -1.42
C ARG A 190 12.94 -21.25 -1.39
N HIS A 191 12.15 -20.17 -1.36
CA HIS A 191 10.69 -20.19 -1.34
C HIS A 191 10.06 -19.60 -2.62
N SER A 192 10.87 -19.42 -3.69
CA SER A 192 10.43 -18.82 -4.97
C SER A 192 9.78 -17.43 -4.83
N ILE A 193 10.21 -16.63 -3.86
CA ILE A 193 9.73 -15.25 -3.64
C ILE A 193 10.76 -14.27 -4.18
N ILE A 194 10.32 -13.35 -5.04
CA ILE A 194 11.16 -12.29 -5.60
C ILE A 194 11.19 -11.12 -4.62
N ILE A 195 12.39 -10.64 -4.27
CA ILE A 195 12.56 -9.41 -3.48
C ILE A 195 12.77 -8.21 -4.39
N GLU A 196 12.08 -7.12 -4.06
CA GLU A 196 12.33 -5.79 -4.61
C GLU A 196 12.44 -4.75 -3.49
N THR A 197 13.19 -3.67 -3.71
CA THR A 197 13.26 -2.55 -2.77
C THR A 197 12.30 -1.42 -3.13
N CYS A 198 11.74 -0.75 -2.13
CA CYS A 198 10.86 0.41 -2.36
C CYS A 198 11.57 1.73 -2.07
N SER A 199 11.95 2.48 -3.12
CA SER A 199 12.48 3.85 -3.04
C SER A 199 13.79 3.96 -2.23
N GLU A 200 14.63 2.92 -2.30
CA GLU A 200 15.93 2.87 -1.64
C GLU A 200 17.05 3.49 -2.51
N GLY A 201 17.96 4.22 -1.86
CA GLY A 201 19.18 4.79 -2.47
C GLY A 201 20.20 3.72 -2.85
N ILE A 202 20.33 2.71 -2.00
CA ILE A 202 21.31 1.65 -2.14
C ILE A 202 21.05 0.79 -3.39
N ASP A 203 22.13 0.45 -4.10
CA ASP A 203 22.10 -0.52 -5.19
C ASP A 203 22.40 -1.92 -4.65
N LEU A 204 21.42 -2.82 -4.82
CA LEU A 204 21.46 -4.22 -4.38
C LEU A 204 21.36 -5.19 -5.56
N SER A 205 21.61 -4.70 -6.78
CA SER A 205 21.56 -5.48 -8.02
C SER A 205 22.54 -6.65 -8.04
N GLU A 206 23.68 -6.54 -7.33
CA GLU A 206 24.65 -7.63 -7.13
C GLU A 206 24.04 -8.88 -6.46
N TYR A 207 22.97 -8.71 -5.68
CA TYR A 207 22.23 -9.81 -5.05
C TYR A 207 21.01 -10.24 -5.88
N GLY A 208 20.79 -9.64 -7.05
CA GLY A 208 19.59 -9.86 -7.87
C GLY A 208 18.35 -9.10 -7.38
N ILE A 209 18.49 -8.21 -6.40
CA ILE A 209 17.39 -7.41 -5.86
C ILE A 209 17.22 -6.16 -6.71
N LYS A 210 16.05 -6.01 -7.33
CA LYS A 210 15.73 -4.87 -8.19
C LYS A 210 15.03 -3.77 -7.39
N LYS A 211 15.12 -2.54 -7.89
CA LYS A 211 14.24 -1.44 -7.45
C LYS A 211 12.82 -1.73 -7.94
N GLY A 212 11.88 -1.80 -7.01
CA GLY A 212 10.48 -2.04 -7.26
C GLY A 212 9.60 -0.80 -7.13
N SER A 213 8.34 -0.97 -7.48
CA SER A 213 7.31 0.06 -7.38
C SER A 213 6.09 -0.50 -6.64
N CYS A 214 5.63 0.19 -5.59
CA CYS A 214 4.39 -0.19 -4.92
C CYS A 214 3.16 -0.01 -5.82
N ILE A 215 3.21 0.95 -6.75
CA ILE A 215 2.29 1.08 -7.89
C ILE A 215 3.08 0.85 -9.18
N ASP A 216 3.15 -0.41 -9.58
CA ASP A 216 4.02 -0.89 -10.65
C ASP A 216 3.32 -0.96 -12.01
N GLU A 217 3.91 -0.34 -13.02
CA GLU A 217 3.35 -0.26 -14.38
C GLU A 217 3.14 -1.64 -15.02
N LYS A 218 4.12 -2.54 -14.85
CA LYS A 218 4.11 -3.87 -15.46
C LYS A 218 3.06 -4.77 -14.82
N LEU A 219 2.98 -4.76 -13.50
CA LEU A 219 1.96 -5.47 -12.74
C LEU A 219 0.56 -4.97 -13.10
N ILE A 220 0.38 -3.65 -13.19
CA ILE A 220 -0.90 -3.06 -13.53
C ILE A 220 -1.30 -3.47 -14.95
N SER A 221 -0.41 -3.33 -15.92
CA SER A 221 -0.65 -3.74 -17.31
C SER A 221 -1.08 -5.21 -17.39
N LYS A 222 -0.42 -6.10 -16.63
CA LYS A 222 -0.79 -7.52 -16.53
C LYS A 222 -2.17 -7.74 -15.91
N ILE A 223 -2.52 -7.03 -14.83
CA ILE A 223 -3.81 -7.21 -14.13
C ILE A 223 -4.98 -6.67 -14.97
N ILE A 224 -4.79 -5.53 -15.64
CA ILE A 224 -5.82 -4.94 -16.49
C ILE A 224 -5.88 -5.60 -17.88
N ASP A 225 -4.87 -6.38 -18.24
CA ASP A 225 -4.67 -7.02 -19.54
C ASP A 225 -4.68 -6.01 -20.69
N PHE A 226 -3.93 -4.92 -20.50
CA PHE A 226 -3.88 -3.80 -21.43
C PHE A 226 -2.65 -2.93 -21.15
N PRO A 227 -1.94 -2.42 -22.18
CA PRO A 227 -0.84 -1.47 -21.97
C PRO A 227 -1.32 -0.16 -21.35
N ILE A 228 -0.51 0.43 -20.47
CA ILE A 228 -0.84 1.70 -19.82
C ILE A 228 0.12 2.81 -20.23
N ASP A 229 -0.41 4.02 -20.38
CA ASP A 229 0.35 5.25 -20.55
C ASP A 229 0.16 6.09 -19.28
N VAL A 230 1.08 5.92 -18.32
CA VAL A 230 1.06 6.67 -17.06
C VAL A 230 2.48 6.98 -16.60
N LYS A 231 2.72 8.25 -16.32
CA LYS A 231 4.03 8.74 -15.85
C LYS A 231 4.26 8.40 -14.38
N LYS A 232 5.53 8.44 -13.96
CA LYS A 232 5.93 8.50 -12.55
C LYS A 232 5.13 9.58 -11.82
N ASP A 233 4.74 9.28 -10.59
CA ASP A 233 4.07 10.22 -9.70
C ASP A 233 5.06 11.31 -9.24
N ASP A 234 4.77 12.54 -9.62
CA ASP A 234 5.50 13.77 -9.30
C ASP A 234 5.50 14.10 -7.81
N ASN A 235 4.56 13.55 -7.04
CA ASN A 235 4.43 13.78 -5.60
C ASN A 235 5.14 12.73 -4.74
N GLN A 236 5.85 11.78 -5.36
CA GLN A 236 6.63 10.76 -4.63
C GLN A 236 8.09 11.15 -4.51
N ARG A 237 8.79 10.48 -3.58
CA ARG A 237 10.24 10.59 -3.41
C ARG A 237 10.96 10.44 -4.75
N GLU A 238 12.10 11.09 -4.88
CA GLU A 238 12.89 11.12 -6.10
C GLU A 238 13.14 9.71 -6.66
N LEU A 239 13.56 8.79 -5.77
CA LEU A 239 13.89 7.40 -6.08
C LEU A 239 12.68 6.45 -6.17
N CYS A 240 11.46 6.92 -5.92
CA CYS A 240 10.26 6.09 -5.96
C CYS A 240 9.80 5.84 -7.41
N GLY A 241 9.73 4.60 -7.86
CA GLY A 241 9.29 4.27 -9.22
C GLY A 241 7.77 4.26 -9.46
N CYS A 242 6.95 4.56 -8.43
CA CYS A 242 5.50 4.43 -8.53
C CYS A 242 4.90 5.35 -9.59
N VAL A 243 4.00 4.80 -10.41
CA VAL A 243 3.21 5.60 -11.36
C VAL A 243 2.14 6.44 -10.66
N LYS A 244 1.68 7.49 -11.34
CA LYS A 244 0.71 8.46 -10.82
C LYS A 244 -0.60 7.79 -10.41
N SER A 245 -1.08 8.16 -9.22
CA SER A 245 -2.34 7.66 -8.67
C SER A 245 -3.03 8.72 -7.81
N VAL A 246 -4.30 8.49 -7.49
CA VAL A 246 -5.07 9.33 -6.56
C VAL A 246 -5.25 8.61 -5.24
N ASP A 247 -4.65 9.13 -4.17
CA ASP A 247 -4.81 8.59 -2.82
C ASP A 247 -6.10 9.11 -2.18
N ILE A 248 -6.94 8.19 -1.70
CA ILE A 248 -8.19 8.51 -0.98
C ILE A 248 -8.07 8.33 0.54
N GLY A 249 -6.84 8.14 1.02
CA GLY A 249 -6.51 8.02 2.43
C GLY A 249 -6.37 9.34 3.16
N GLN A 250 -6.40 9.27 4.49
CA GLN A 250 -6.19 10.42 5.36
C GLN A 250 -5.20 10.10 6.48
N TYR A 251 -4.26 11.02 6.71
CA TYR A 251 -3.32 10.94 7.83
C TYR A 251 -4.03 10.95 9.19
N ASN A 252 -3.36 10.38 10.19
CA ASN A 252 -3.83 10.31 11.58
C ASN A 252 -5.22 9.68 11.67
N THR A 253 -5.42 8.53 11.02
CA THR A 253 -6.68 7.76 11.09
C THR A 253 -6.45 6.26 11.30
N CYS A 254 -5.23 5.75 11.13
CA CYS A 254 -5.01 4.31 11.20
C CYS A 254 -5.10 3.81 12.65
N LYS A 255 -5.81 2.70 12.91
CA LYS A 255 -5.94 2.14 14.27
C LYS A 255 -4.85 1.13 14.63
N HIS A 256 -3.85 0.93 13.76
CA HIS A 256 -2.72 0.04 14.08
C HIS A 256 -1.72 0.65 15.06
N HIS A 257 -1.69 1.99 15.18
CA HIS A 257 -0.75 2.72 16.05
C HIS A 257 0.72 2.26 15.95
N CYS A 258 1.17 1.87 14.75
CA CYS A 258 2.55 1.44 14.55
C CYS A 258 3.51 2.60 14.82
N LEU A 259 4.52 2.39 15.67
CA LEU A 259 5.43 3.46 16.10
C LEU A 259 6.28 4.02 14.96
N TYR A 260 6.60 3.22 13.95
CA TYR A 260 7.34 3.64 12.76
C TYR A 260 6.45 4.32 11.69
N CYS A 261 5.14 4.47 11.91
CA CYS A 261 4.23 4.93 10.87
C CYS A 261 4.40 6.42 10.56
N TYR A 262 4.79 6.74 9.33
CA TYR A 262 4.86 8.12 8.85
C TYR A 262 3.48 8.80 8.78
N ALA A 263 2.40 8.00 8.68
CA ALA A 263 1.06 8.52 8.44
C ALA A 263 0.28 8.83 9.72
N ASN A 264 0.68 8.25 10.85
CA ASN A 264 0.11 8.50 12.18
C ASN A 264 1.15 9.17 13.08
N PHE A 265 1.23 10.49 13.02
CA PHE A 265 2.22 11.29 13.75
C PHE A 265 1.61 12.11 14.90
N ASN A 266 0.29 12.04 15.11
CA ASN A 266 -0.40 12.70 16.21
C ASN A 266 -1.50 11.80 16.78
N GLU A 267 -1.20 11.14 17.90
CA GLU A 267 -2.09 10.17 18.55
C GLU A 267 -3.44 10.79 18.99
N LYS A 268 -3.44 12.01 19.54
CA LYS A 268 -4.68 12.69 19.94
C LYS A 268 -5.60 12.89 18.73
N LEU A 269 -5.03 13.27 17.59
CA LEU A 269 -5.77 13.44 16.35
C LEU A 269 -6.23 12.09 15.76
N VAL A 270 -5.44 11.03 15.90
CA VAL A 270 -5.85 9.66 15.54
C VAL A 270 -7.11 9.28 16.30
N ASN A 271 -7.09 9.41 17.63
CA ASN A 271 -8.23 9.03 18.47
C ASN A 271 -9.48 9.87 18.15
N TYR A 272 -9.31 11.19 17.97
CA TYR A 272 -10.40 12.07 17.56
C TYR A 272 -11.01 11.66 16.20
N ASN A 273 -10.17 11.40 15.20
CA ASN A 273 -10.61 11.03 13.86
C ASN A 273 -11.29 9.65 13.82
N ILE A 274 -10.83 8.70 14.65
CA ILE A 274 -11.47 7.39 14.79
C ILE A 274 -12.89 7.55 15.34
N LEU A 275 -13.07 8.35 16.39
CA LEU A 275 -14.37 8.60 17.01
C LEU A 275 -15.30 9.40 16.10
N SER A 276 -14.74 10.33 15.32
CA SER A 276 -15.50 11.18 14.39
C SER A 276 -15.85 10.49 13.07
N HIS A 277 -15.31 9.28 12.81
CA HIS A 277 -15.57 8.57 11.57
C HIS A 277 -17.05 8.19 11.45
N ASN A 278 -17.66 8.54 10.33
CA ASN A 278 -18.99 8.10 9.97
C ASN A 278 -18.96 7.40 8.59
N PRO A 279 -19.27 6.10 8.49
CA PRO A 279 -19.22 5.38 7.22
C PRO A 279 -20.23 5.89 6.19
N LYS A 280 -21.21 6.70 6.60
CA LYS A 280 -22.22 7.30 5.70
C LYS A 280 -21.78 8.62 5.08
N THR A 281 -20.75 9.31 5.58
CA THR A 281 -20.35 10.62 5.04
C THR A 281 -19.31 10.49 3.91
N PRO A 282 -19.31 11.38 2.90
CA PRO A 282 -18.45 11.24 1.73
C PRO A 282 -16.94 11.40 2.02
N VAL A 283 -16.56 11.80 3.23
CA VAL A 283 -15.18 12.01 3.69
C VAL A 283 -14.77 10.92 4.67
N LEU A 284 -13.47 10.61 4.77
CA LEU A 284 -13.00 9.54 5.66
C LEU A 284 -13.10 9.92 7.14
N ALA A 285 -12.45 11.02 7.56
CA ALA A 285 -12.49 11.46 8.96
C ALA A 285 -12.44 12.99 9.05
N TYR A 286 -13.54 13.64 8.68
CA TYR A 286 -13.69 15.09 8.76
C TYR A 286 -15.18 15.45 8.80
N ASN A 287 -15.50 16.60 9.40
CA ASN A 287 -16.84 17.18 9.33
C ASN A 287 -16.78 18.39 8.42
N LEU A 288 -17.41 18.28 7.25
CA LEU A 288 -17.52 19.39 6.30
C LEU A 288 -18.35 20.50 6.93
N LYS A 289 -17.87 21.75 6.80
CA LYS A 289 -18.53 22.94 7.31
C LYS A 289 -19.43 23.61 6.26
N GLY A 290 -19.29 23.23 4.98
CA GLY A 290 -20.05 23.76 3.86
C GLY A 290 -19.39 24.96 3.18
N ASP A 291 -18.27 25.45 3.72
CA ASP A 291 -17.47 26.54 3.15
C ASP A 291 -16.21 26.04 2.43
N GLU A 292 -16.06 24.72 2.29
CA GLU A 292 -14.98 24.13 1.52
C GLU A 292 -15.20 24.28 0.00
N LYS A 293 -14.13 24.61 -0.71
CA LYS A 293 -14.10 24.58 -2.17
C LYS A 293 -13.96 23.13 -2.64
N ILE A 294 -15.04 22.59 -3.21
CA ILE A 294 -15.05 21.25 -3.81
C ILE A 294 -14.54 21.35 -5.26
N ILE A 295 -13.47 20.61 -5.55
CA ILE A 295 -12.84 20.53 -6.87
C ILE A 295 -13.05 19.11 -7.40
N VAL A 296 -13.74 18.97 -8.54
CA VAL A 296 -13.85 17.67 -9.21
C VAL A 296 -12.51 17.31 -9.80
N ARG A 297 -11.95 16.17 -9.38
CA ARG A 297 -10.66 15.72 -9.85
C ARG A 297 -10.81 15.11 -11.24
N GLU A 298 -9.92 15.49 -12.15
CA GLU A 298 -9.88 14.89 -13.48
C GLU A 298 -9.42 13.41 -13.38
N MET A 299 -10.29 12.48 -13.79
CA MET A 299 -10.08 11.03 -13.68
C MET A 299 -9.78 10.39 -15.05
N LYS A 300 -8.75 10.88 -15.74
CA LYS A 300 -8.28 10.30 -17.02
C LYS A 300 -7.97 8.79 -16.89
N SER A 301 -8.41 8.01 -17.88
CA SER A 301 -8.03 6.60 -17.97
C SER A 301 -6.53 6.47 -18.28
N ILE A 302 -5.88 5.45 -17.71
CA ILE A 302 -4.46 5.16 -17.94
C ILE A 302 -4.24 4.24 -19.15
N LYS A 303 -5.31 3.67 -19.72
CA LYS A 303 -5.21 2.71 -20.82
C LYS A 303 -4.73 3.42 -22.08
N ASP A 304 -3.67 2.90 -22.71
CA ASP A 304 -3.16 3.46 -23.95
C ASP A 304 -4.09 3.17 -25.14
N LYS A 305 -4.99 4.11 -25.42
CA LYS A 305 -5.96 3.99 -26.52
C LYS A 305 -5.32 4.14 -27.90
N LYS A 306 -4.04 4.53 -28.02
CA LYS A 306 -3.38 4.68 -29.33
C LYS A 306 -3.23 3.35 -30.05
N GLN A 307 -3.07 2.24 -29.32
CA GLN A 307 -3.00 0.90 -29.92
C GLN A 307 -4.34 0.38 -30.49
N LEU A 308 -5.49 0.79 -29.96
CA LEU A 308 -6.79 0.42 -30.54
C LEU A 308 -6.95 0.96 -31.97
N SER A 309 -6.42 2.16 -32.24
CA SER A 309 -6.47 2.77 -33.57
C SER A 309 -5.65 2.04 -34.64
N LEU A 310 -4.68 1.18 -34.24
CA LEU A 310 -3.89 0.36 -35.17
C LEU A 310 -4.60 -0.94 -35.54
N PHE A 311 -5.33 -1.55 -34.60
CA PHE A 311 -6.14 -2.74 -34.88
C PHE A 311 -7.42 -2.41 -35.66
N GLU A 312 -8.09 -1.28 -35.37
CA GLU A 312 -9.26 -0.83 -36.14
C GLU A 312 -8.91 -0.41 -37.58
N LYS A 313 -7.69 0.09 -37.82
CA LYS A 313 -7.20 0.36 -39.18
C LYS A 313 -6.90 -0.91 -39.98
N ASN A 314 -6.46 -1.98 -39.33
CA ASN A 314 -6.17 -3.26 -40.01
C ASN A 314 -7.41 -4.11 -40.31
N TYR A 315 -8.55 -3.84 -39.67
CA TYR A 315 -9.83 -4.50 -39.97
C TYR A 315 -10.68 -3.76 -41.01
N ASN A 316 -10.40 -2.48 -41.29
CA ASN A 316 -11.05 -1.71 -42.36
C ASN A 316 -10.32 -1.78 -43.70
N VAL A 317 -9.34 -2.69 -43.82
CA VAL A 317 -8.65 -3.04 -45.08
C VAL A 317 -8.85 -4.54 -45.34
N ARG A 318 -10.11 -4.96 -45.50
CA ARG A 318 -10.48 -6.21 -46.18
C ARG A 318 -11.80 -6.03 -46.91
#